data_AF-V5HFK6-F1
#
_entry.id   AF-V5HFK6-F1
#
_cell.length_a   1.000
_cell.length_b   1.000
_cell.length_c   1.000
_cell.angle_alpha   90.00
_cell.angle_beta   90.00
_cell.angle_gamma   90.00
#
_symmetry.space_group_name_H-M   'P 1'
#
loop_
_entity.id
_entity.type
_entity.pdbx_description
1 polymer ?
#
loop_
_entity_poly.entity_id
_entity_poly.type
_entity_poly.pdbx_seq_one_letter_code
_entity_poly.pdbx_strand_id
1 'polypeptide(L)'
;AYKRFAAITTQRLLLRDLEHVSPAGQTYNLESYHSTLTRFAPKSVAFKPGMMLARTRLAALHHNENSTRSQALTRDGRLKWKRRMQRAKKGIETVKKEKTKPTYAYVGALLHEVVACCNESSSFKEALEKTRQEEVLPMAALYPRLPKEQLSYPLVRSPERGTESRCTSGRETFSLFYEQRMLAKLAGFQRPGDPTSSG
;
A
#
# COMPACT_ATOMS: atom_id res chain seq x y z
N ALA A 1 33.76 28.73 -15.69
CA ALA A 1 33.23 27.81 -14.67
C ALA A 1 31.76 27.46 -14.90
N TYR A 2 30.85 28.44 -14.95
CA TYR A 2 29.38 28.24 -15.10
C TYR A 2 28.96 27.28 -16.24
N LYS A 3 29.48 27.47 -17.46
CA LYS A 3 29.12 26.64 -18.62
C LYS A 3 29.44 25.15 -18.44
N ARG A 4 30.53 24.81 -17.75
CA ARG A 4 30.91 23.42 -17.47
C ARG A 4 30.01 22.80 -16.41
N PHE A 5 29.67 23.57 -15.38
CA PHE A 5 28.73 23.12 -14.34
C PHE A 5 27.34 22.85 -14.93
N ALA A 6 26.81 23.78 -15.75
CA ALA A 6 25.53 23.62 -16.43
C ALA A 6 25.51 22.41 -17.37
N ALA A 7 26.62 22.13 -18.07
CA ALA A 7 26.72 20.94 -18.93
C ALA A 7 26.71 19.62 -18.13
N ILE A 8 27.26 19.61 -16.92
CA ILE A 8 27.27 18.43 -16.04
C ILE A 8 25.89 18.23 -15.40
N THR A 9 25.26 19.29 -14.90
CA THR A 9 23.96 19.19 -14.22
C THR A 9 22.79 18.89 -15.15
N THR A 10 22.89 19.29 -16.44
CA THR A 10 21.87 18.99 -17.45
C THR A 10 22.15 17.69 -18.22
N GLN A 11 23.21 16.97 -17.88
CA GLN A 11 23.54 15.71 -18.53
C GLN A 11 22.41 14.69 -18.36
N ARG A 12 21.92 14.13 -19.47
CA ARG A 12 20.78 13.20 -19.48
C ARG A 12 20.95 11.99 -18.56
N LEU A 13 22.16 11.46 -18.44
CA LEU A 13 22.47 10.34 -17.54
C LEU A 13 22.30 10.74 -16.08
N LEU A 14 22.83 11.91 -15.69
CA LEU A 14 22.72 12.44 -14.34
C LEU A 14 21.25 12.72 -13.98
N LEU A 15 20.48 13.31 -14.89
CA LEU A 15 19.05 13.55 -14.65
C LEU A 15 18.26 12.25 -14.47
N ARG A 16 18.54 11.22 -15.28
CA ARG A 16 17.91 9.89 -15.14
C ARG A 16 18.29 9.21 -13.82
N ASP A 17 19.56 9.29 -13.44
CA ASP A 17 20.03 8.68 -12.21
C ASP A 17 19.50 9.43 -10.98
N LEU A 18 19.40 10.76 -11.04
CA LEU A 18 18.72 11.57 -10.02
C LEU A 18 17.24 11.22 -9.88
N GLU A 19 16.54 10.92 -10.98
CA GLU A 19 15.16 10.42 -10.93
C GLU A 19 15.08 9.09 -10.15
N HIS A 20 16.04 8.18 -10.35
CA HIS A 20 16.08 6.89 -9.65
C HIS A 20 16.57 6.97 -8.19
N VAL A 21 17.42 7.96 -7.86
CA VAL A 21 17.90 8.20 -6.50
C VAL A 21 16.92 9.06 -5.70
N SER A 22 16.01 9.76 -6.39
CA SER A 22 14.99 10.59 -5.76
C SER A 22 14.13 9.76 -4.78
N PRO A 23 13.99 10.20 -3.52
CA PRO A 23 13.15 9.55 -2.53
C PRO A 23 11.69 9.40 -2.97
N ALA A 24 11.21 10.29 -3.85
CA ALA A 24 9.82 10.31 -4.32
C ALA A 24 9.40 9.01 -5.05
N GLY A 25 10.35 8.32 -5.70
CA GLY A 25 10.11 7.04 -6.36
C GLY A 25 10.40 5.81 -5.50
N GLN A 26 10.90 5.98 -4.27
CA GLN A 26 11.42 4.87 -3.47
C GLN A 26 10.30 4.11 -2.75
N THR A 27 9.96 2.92 -3.25
CA THR A 27 8.93 2.04 -2.66
C THR A 27 9.42 1.15 -1.53
N TYR A 28 10.73 1.17 -1.21
CA TYR A 28 11.33 0.24 -0.25
C TYR A 28 10.62 0.23 1.12
N ASN A 29 10.29 1.41 1.66
CA ASN A 29 9.65 1.48 2.97
C ASN A 29 8.23 0.91 2.94
N LEU A 30 7.47 1.26 1.89
CA LEU A 30 6.12 0.76 1.65
C LEU A 30 6.12 -0.77 1.49
N GLU A 31 7.02 -1.31 0.68
CA GLU A 31 7.19 -2.76 0.48
C GLU A 31 7.57 -3.46 1.78
N SER A 32 8.46 -2.85 2.59
CA SER A 32 8.83 -3.38 3.90
C SER A 32 7.63 -3.42 4.84
N TYR A 33 6.78 -2.38 4.85
CA TYR A 33 5.56 -2.35 5.64
C TYR A 33 4.55 -3.42 5.18
N HIS A 34 4.36 -3.60 3.87
CA HIS A 34 3.50 -4.65 3.35
C HIS A 34 3.97 -6.07 3.71
N SER A 35 5.29 -6.29 3.72
CA SER A 35 5.85 -7.56 4.20
C SER A 35 5.58 -7.80 5.68
N THR A 36 5.67 -6.76 6.53
CA THR A 36 5.30 -6.87 7.95
C THR A 36 3.81 -7.09 8.12
N LEU A 37 2.97 -6.36 7.38
CA LEU A 37 1.52 -6.49 7.43
C LEU A 37 1.08 -7.91 7.07
N THR A 38 1.64 -8.49 6.00
CA THR A 38 1.32 -9.87 5.59
C THR A 38 1.68 -10.90 6.66
N ARG A 39 2.73 -10.65 7.46
CA ARG A 39 3.13 -11.54 8.56
C ARG A 39 2.15 -11.50 9.74
N PHE A 40 1.66 -10.32 10.13
CA PHE A 40 0.75 -10.15 11.27
C PHE A 40 -0.72 -10.37 10.90
N ALA A 41 -1.09 -10.07 9.66
CA ALA A 41 -2.44 -10.09 9.13
C ALA A 41 -2.51 -10.95 7.84
N PRO A 42 -2.20 -12.26 7.91
CA PRO A 42 -2.28 -13.12 6.74
C PRO A 42 -3.74 -13.27 6.27
N LYS A 43 -3.95 -13.17 4.95
CA LYS A 43 -5.27 -13.34 4.31
C LYS A 43 -5.83 -14.76 4.43
N SER A 44 -4.96 -15.75 4.67
CA SER A 44 -5.32 -17.17 4.77
C SER A 44 -5.99 -17.55 6.10
N VAL A 45 -6.01 -16.65 7.08
CA VAL A 45 -6.64 -16.88 8.38
C VAL A 45 -8.06 -16.32 8.36
N ALA A 46 -8.98 -16.96 9.10
CA ALA A 46 -10.36 -16.50 9.23
C ALA A 46 -10.45 -14.99 9.51
N PHE A 47 -11.21 -14.30 8.67
CA PHE A 47 -11.37 -12.87 8.71
C PHE A 47 -12.45 -12.47 9.71
N LYS A 48 -12.05 -11.71 10.73
CA LYS A 48 -12.96 -10.98 11.63
C LYS A 48 -12.50 -9.52 11.67
N PRO A 49 -13.33 -8.52 11.33
CA PRO A 49 -12.88 -7.13 11.22
C PRO A 49 -12.17 -6.58 12.44
N GLY A 50 -12.68 -6.81 13.66
CA GLY A 50 -12.00 -6.38 14.89
C GLY A 50 -10.60 -7.01 15.07
N MET A 51 -10.47 -8.31 14.78
CA MET A 51 -9.17 -9.00 14.81
C MET A 51 -8.21 -8.48 13.75
N MET A 52 -8.73 -8.16 12.55
CA MET A 52 -7.89 -7.65 11.47
C MET A 52 -7.41 -6.23 11.72
N LEU A 53 -8.27 -5.40 12.31
CA LEU A 53 -7.90 -4.06 12.76
C LEU A 53 -6.79 -4.14 13.81
N ALA A 54 -6.95 -4.99 14.83
CA ALA A 54 -5.92 -5.19 15.86
C ALA A 54 -4.59 -5.69 15.28
N ARG A 55 -4.61 -6.69 14.40
CA ARG A 55 -3.41 -7.22 13.72
C ARG A 55 -2.72 -6.18 12.85
N THR A 56 -3.50 -5.34 12.15
CA THR A 56 -2.96 -4.27 11.30
C THR A 56 -2.31 -3.17 12.14
N ARG A 57 -2.93 -2.78 13.26
CA ARG A 57 -2.33 -1.85 14.24
C ARG A 57 -1.04 -2.40 14.82
N LEU A 58 -1.02 -3.69 15.18
CA LEU A 58 0.18 -4.35 15.68
C LEU A 58 1.32 -4.36 14.64
N ALA A 59 0.99 -4.58 13.37
CA ALA A 59 1.95 -4.51 12.29
C ALA A 59 2.54 -3.10 12.13
N ALA A 60 1.71 -2.06 12.27
CA ALA A 60 2.14 -0.66 12.23
C ALA A 60 3.08 -0.32 13.39
N LEU A 61 2.73 -0.69 14.62
CA LEU A 61 3.60 -0.51 15.79
C LEU A 61 4.95 -1.21 15.61
N HIS A 62 4.92 -2.47 15.17
CA HIS A 62 6.14 -3.22 14.90
C HIS A 62 6.99 -2.56 13.81
N HIS A 63 6.38 -2.08 12.72
CA HIS A 63 7.09 -1.39 11.65
C HIS A 63 7.70 -0.07 12.10
N ASN A 64 6.94 0.74 12.85
CA ASN A 64 7.40 2.03 13.37
C ASN A 64 8.65 1.85 14.26
N GLU A 65 8.64 0.87 15.17
CA GLU A 65 9.79 0.57 16.02
C GLU A 65 10.99 0.02 15.22
N ASN A 66 10.74 -0.77 14.16
CA ASN A 66 11.79 -1.56 13.50
C ASN A 66 12.25 -1.05 12.12
N SER A 67 11.65 0.00 11.57
CA SER A 67 11.94 0.53 10.22
C SER A 67 13.33 1.16 10.13
N THR A 68 13.68 1.99 11.12
CA THR A 68 14.90 2.81 11.20
C THR A 68 16.07 2.12 11.91
N ARG A 69 15.99 0.80 12.14
CA ARG A 69 17.07 0.05 12.81
C ARG A 69 18.43 0.24 12.15
N SER A 70 19.42 0.50 13.00
CA SER A 70 20.82 0.66 12.64
C SER A 70 21.43 -0.65 12.13
N GLN A 71 22.58 -0.53 11.46
CA GLN A 71 23.37 -1.67 11.02
C GLN A 71 23.98 -2.36 12.24
N ALA A 72 23.96 -3.69 12.26
CA ALA A 72 24.54 -4.50 13.31
C ALA A 72 26.07 -4.37 13.33
N LEU A 73 26.64 -4.44 14.53
CA LEU A 73 28.09 -4.50 14.74
C LEU A 73 28.52 -5.94 15.07
N THR A 74 29.71 -6.30 14.61
CA THR A 74 30.44 -7.49 15.03
C THR A 74 30.99 -7.29 16.44
N ARG A 75 31.42 -8.38 17.10
CA ARG A 75 32.08 -8.32 18.43
C ARG A 75 33.25 -7.33 18.46
N ASP A 76 33.97 -7.20 17.35
CA ASP A 76 35.12 -6.30 17.19
C ASP A 76 34.72 -4.85 16.84
N GLY A 77 33.45 -4.48 16.96
CA GLY A 77 32.95 -3.13 16.66
C GLY A 77 32.83 -2.79 15.17
N ARG A 78 33.06 -3.73 14.26
CA ARG A 78 32.96 -3.52 12.80
C ARG A 78 31.53 -3.67 12.29
N LEU A 79 31.14 -2.94 11.26
CA LEU A 79 29.83 -3.07 10.60
C LEU A 79 29.64 -4.46 9.99
N LYS A 80 28.49 -5.09 10.26
CA LYS A 80 28.16 -6.43 9.78
C LYS A 80 27.46 -6.39 8.43
N TRP A 81 27.83 -7.30 7.54
CA TRP A 81 27.31 -7.39 6.17
C TRP A 81 26.83 -8.79 5.86
N LYS A 82 25.78 -8.89 5.05
CA LYS A 82 25.19 -10.16 4.62
C LYS A 82 25.22 -10.28 3.10
N ARG A 83 25.75 -11.40 2.63
CA ARG A 83 25.73 -11.82 1.23
C ARG A 83 24.31 -12.19 0.81
N ARG A 84 23.79 -11.60 -0.28
CA ARG A 84 22.48 -11.95 -0.87
C ARG A 84 22.60 -12.11 -2.37
N MET A 85 22.19 -13.27 -2.88
CA MET A 85 22.05 -13.48 -4.32
C MET A 85 20.77 -12.81 -4.84
N GLN A 86 20.89 -12.04 -5.92
CA GLN A 86 19.76 -11.42 -6.59
C GLN A 86 19.11 -12.41 -7.56
N ARG A 87 17.91 -12.90 -7.22
CA ARG A 87 17.14 -13.80 -8.11
C ARG A 87 16.89 -13.17 -9.49
N ALA A 88 16.55 -11.88 -9.54
CA ALA A 88 16.27 -11.17 -10.79
C ALA A 88 17.49 -10.96 -11.70
N LYS A 89 18.71 -11.00 -11.15
CA LYS A 89 19.96 -10.77 -11.90
C LYS A 89 20.79 -12.05 -12.03
N LYS A 90 20.15 -13.19 -12.31
CA LYS A 90 20.80 -14.48 -12.56
C LYS A 90 21.81 -14.90 -11.46
N GLY A 91 21.49 -14.62 -10.20
CA GLY A 91 22.33 -15.04 -9.08
C GLY A 91 23.52 -14.14 -8.79
N ILE A 92 23.66 -12.97 -9.44
CA ILE A 92 24.69 -11.99 -9.09
C ILE A 92 24.62 -11.71 -7.59
N GLU A 93 25.77 -11.84 -6.96
CA GLU A 93 25.93 -11.66 -5.54
C GLU A 93 25.97 -10.17 -5.20
N THR A 94 25.19 -9.77 -4.19
CA THR A 94 25.21 -8.41 -3.67
C THR A 94 25.36 -8.44 -2.17
N VAL A 95 26.24 -7.60 -1.65
CA VAL A 95 26.42 -7.41 -0.21
C VAL A 95 25.38 -6.41 0.28
N LYS A 96 24.64 -6.77 1.35
CA LYS A 96 23.67 -5.88 2.00
C LYS A 96 24.06 -5.62 3.45
N LYS A 97 23.77 -4.41 3.94
CA LYS A 97 23.90 -4.05 5.36
C LYS A 97 23.01 -4.98 6.19
N GLU A 98 23.58 -5.67 7.18
CA GLU A 98 22.80 -6.48 8.11
C GLU A 98 22.30 -5.57 9.24
N LYS A 99 20.98 -5.42 9.39
CA LYS A 99 20.40 -4.62 10.48
C LYS A 99 20.49 -5.36 11.82
N THR A 100 20.42 -4.62 12.93
CA THR A 100 20.29 -5.19 14.27
C THR A 100 19.08 -6.12 14.39
N LYS A 101 18.97 -6.90 15.47
CA LYS A 101 17.77 -7.74 15.71
C LYS A 101 16.54 -6.85 15.94
N PRO A 102 15.33 -7.32 15.59
CA PRO A 102 14.12 -6.55 15.83
C PRO A 102 13.83 -6.47 17.33
N THR A 103 13.26 -5.36 17.76
CA THR A 103 12.81 -5.11 19.13
C THR A 103 11.28 -5.14 19.19
N TYR A 104 10.76 -5.34 20.41
CA TYR A 104 9.34 -5.53 20.69
C TYR A 104 8.90 -4.72 21.92
N ALA A 105 9.49 -3.54 22.14
CA ALA A 105 9.19 -2.70 23.30
C ALA A 105 7.71 -2.31 23.35
N TYR A 106 7.09 -2.09 22.18
CA TYR A 106 5.65 -1.82 22.08
C TYR A 106 4.76 -2.89 22.75
N VAL A 107 5.21 -4.15 22.85
CA VAL A 107 4.42 -5.22 23.48
C VAL A 107 4.29 -4.98 24.98
N GLY A 108 5.37 -4.53 25.64
CA GLY A 108 5.34 -4.19 27.06
C GLY A 108 4.39 -3.03 27.35
N ALA A 109 4.43 -2.00 26.50
CA ALA A 109 3.49 -0.87 26.61
C ALA A 109 2.03 -1.31 26.44
N LEU A 110 1.74 -2.17 25.45
CA LEU A 110 0.39 -2.72 25.26
C LEU A 110 -0.10 -3.53 26.46
N LEU A 111 0.78 -4.35 27.06
CA LEU A 111 0.41 -5.14 28.24
C LEU A 111 0.16 -4.24 29.46
N HIS A 112 0.97 -3.20 29.65
CA HIS A 112 0.77 -2.22 30.70
C HIS A 112 -0.59 -1.51 30.58
N GLU A 113 -0.95 -1.06 29.37
CA GLU A 113 -2.26 -0.45 29.11
C GLU A 113 -3.41 -1.42 29.39
N VAL A 114 -3.29 -2.69 28.98
CA VAL A 114 -4.32 -3.70 29.27
C VAL A 114 -4.51 -3.88 30.77
N VAL A 115 -3.41 -3.93 31.54
CA VAL A 115 -3.48 -4.03 33.01
C VAL A 115 -4.13 -2.77 33.61
N ALA A 116 -3.77 -1.58 33.15
CA ALA A 116 -4.37 -0.33 33.60
C ALA A 116 -5.90 -0.32 33.35
N CYS A 117 -6.33 -0.67 32.14
CA CYS A 117 -7.76 -0.78 31.81
C CYS A 117 -8.48 -1.84 32.66
N CYS A 118 -7.82 -2.94 32.99
CA CYS A 118 -8.40 -3.98 33.86
C CYS A 118 -8.51 -3.54 35.32
N ASN A 119 -7.66 -2.63 35.79
CA ASN A 119 -7.75 -2.10 37.16
C ASN A 119 -8.88 -1.05 37.29
N GLU A 120 -9.19 -0.32 36.22
CA GLU A 120 -10.28 0.65 36.18
C GLU A 120 -11.67 0.02 36.04
N SER A 121 -11.74 -1.17 35.44
CA SER A 121 -12.98 -1.92 35.22
C SER A 121 -13.13 -3.07 36.20
N SER A 122 -14.37 -3.37 36.60
CA SER A 122 -14.63 -4.50 37.51
C SER A 122 -14.37 -5.87 36.86
N SER A 123 -14.40 -5.94 35.52
CA SER A 123 -14.10 -7.16 34.77
C SER A 123 -13.50 -6.87 33.39
N PHE A 124 -12.74 -7.85 32.87
CA PHE A 124 -12.16 -7.79 31.52
C PHE A 124 -13.20 -7.60 30.42
N LYS A 125 -14.37 -8.24 30.54
CA LYS A 125 -15.46 -8.12 29.55
C LYS A 125 -16.00 -6.70 29.49
N GLU A 126 -16.16 -6.06 30.65
CA GLU A 126 -16.62 -4.68 30.73
C GLU A 126 -15.61 -3.72 30.08
N ALA A 127 -14.32 -3.90 30.35
CA ALA A 127 -13.25 -3.13 29.72
C ALA A 127 -13.27 -3.30 28.19
N LEU A 128 -13.44 -4.54 27.71
CA LEU A 128 -13.48 -4.85 26.28
C LEU A 128 -14.65 -4.18 25.57
N GLU A 129 -15.85 -4.20 26.15
CA GLU A 129 -17.03 -3.55 25.57
C GLU A 129 -16.89 -2.02 25.58
N LYS A 130 -16.27 -1.42 26.62
CA LYS A 130 -15.97 0.03 26.64
C LYS A 130 -15.03 0.44 25.50
N THR A 131 -14.02 -0.37 25.20
CA THR A 131 -13.04 -0.07 24.13
C THR A 131 -13.49 -0.55 22.75
N ARG A 132 -14.66 -1.20 22.66
CA ARG A 132 -15.15 -1.78 21.41
C ARG A 132 -15.48 -0.67 20.43
N GLN A 133 -14.81 -0.69 19.27
CA GLN A 133 -15.17 0.18 18.16
C GLN A 133 -16.30 -0.45 17.36
N GLU A 134 -17.26 0.38 16.93
CA GLU A 134 -18.31 -0.07 16.03
C GLU A 134 -17.72 -0.62 14.73
N GLU A 135 -18.21 -1.79 14.34
CA GLU A 135 -17.76 -2.46 13.14
C GLU A 135 -18.43 -1.79 11.93
N VAL A 136 -17.64 -0.99 11.19
CA VAL A 136 -18.13 -0.37 9.97
C VAL A 136 -18.45 -1.47 8.95
N LEU A 137 -19.62 -1.35 8.32
CA LEU A 137 -20.02 -2.28 7.27
C LEU A 137 -18.93 -2.33 6.17
N PRO A 138 -18.63 -3.52 5.63
CA PRO A 138 -17.68 -3.61 4.53
C PRO A 138 -18.19 -2.78 3.35
N MET A 139 -17.28 -2.14 2.61
CA MET A 139 -17.64 -1.31 1.44
C MET A 139 -18.59 -2.02 0.46
N ALA A 140 -18.48 -3.33 0.33
CA ALA A 140 -19.35 -4.14 -0.53
C ALA A 140 -20.83 -4.16 -0.08
N ALA A 141 -21.12 -3.92 1.20
CA ALA A 141 -22.49 -3.83 1.71
C ALA A 141 -23.14 -2.47 1.41
N LEU A 142 -22.35 -1.44 1.07
CA LEU A 142 -22.86 -0.12 0.72
C LEU A 142 -23.46 -0.07 -0.70
N TYR A 143 -23.29 -1.13 -1.49
CA TYR A 143 -23.77 -1.21 -2.85
C TYR A 143 -24.71 -2.41 -3.03
N PRO A 144 -25.80 -2.26 -3.80
CA PRO A 144 -26.64 -3.39 -4.14
C PRO A 144 -25.81 -4.42 -4.92
N ARG A 145 -25.86 -5.69 -4.53
CA ARG A 145 -25.28 -6.76 -5.33
C ARG A 145 -26.08 -6.90 -6.62
N LEU A 146 -25.40 -6.80 -7.75
CA LEU A 146 -25.99 -7.12 -9.03
C LEU A 146 -26.32 -8.63 -9.09
N PRO A 147 -27.44 -9.01 -9.71
CA PRO A 147 -27.79 -10.41 -9.95
C PRO A 147 -26.71 -11.10 -10.80
N LYS A 148 -26.51 -12.40 -10.57
CA LYS A 148 -25.41 -13.20 -11.13
C LYS A 148 -25.41 -13.17 -12.67
N GLU A 149 -26.59 -13.11 -13.25
CA GLU A 149 -26.85 -13.05 -14.69
C GLU A 149 -26.23 -11.79 -15.30
N GLN A 150 -26.32 -10.65 -14.59
CA GLN A 150 -25.72 -9.38 -15.02
C GLN A 150 -24.20 -9.31 -14.85
N LEU A 151 -23.62 -10.20 -14.05
CA LEU A 151 -22.16 -10.34 -13.90
C LEU A 151 -21.55 -11.26 -14.97
N SER A 152 -22.38 -12.02 -15.69
CA SER A 152 -21.95 -13.03 -16.66
C SER A 152 -21.71 -12.50 -18.07
N TYR A 153 -22.05 -11.23 -18.34
CA TYR A 153 -21.72 -10.63 -19.62
C TYR A 153 -20.19 -10.69 -19.83
N PRO A 154 -19.71 -11.13 -21.00
CA PRO A 154 -18.30 -11.03 -21.32
C PRO A 154 -17.91 -9.58 -21.08
N LEU A 155 -16.87 -9.35 -20.28
CA LEU A 155 -16.18 -8.07 -20.26
C LEU A 155 -15.79 -7.81 -21.71
N VAL A 156 -16.60 -7.03 -22.42
CA VAL A 156 -16.24 -6.50 -23.73
C VAL A 156 -15.01 -5.69 -23.44
N ARG A 157 -13.83 -6.26 -23.76
CA ARG A 157 -12.61 -5.48 -23.85
C ARG A 157 -12.95 -4.36 -24.81
N SER A 158 -13.13 -3.14 -24.29
CA SER A 158 -13.36 -1.97 -25.11
C SER A 158 -12.33 -1.99 -26.25
N PRO A 159 -12.77 -1.98 -27.51
CA PRO A 159 -11.87 -1.97 -28.66
C PRO A 159 -11.34 -0.55 -28.86
N GLU A 160 -10.65 -0.02 -27.86
CA GLU A 160 -9.88 1.22 -27.95
C GLU A 160 -8.41 0.84 -27.76
N ARG A 161 -7.94 -0.14 -28.53
CA ARG A 161 -6.52 -0.18 -28.92
C ARG A 161 -6.43 0.62 -30.20
N GLY A 162 -6.44 1.94 -30.03
CA GLY A 162 -5.87 2.84 -31.01
C GLY A 162 -4.48 2.33 -31.36
N THR A 163 -4.21 2.21 -32.65
CA THR A 163 -2.90 1.98 -33.21
C THR A 163 -2.01 3.16 -32.86
N GLU A 164 -1.44 3.17 -31.66
CA GLU A 164 -0.41 4.14 -31.29
C GLU A 164 0.91 3.42 -31.04
N SER A 165 1.89 3.97 -31.74
CA SER A 165 3.29 3.65 -31.73
C SER A 165 3.83 3.44 -30.32
N ARG A 166 4.72 2.45 -30.24
CA ARG A 166 5.58 2.13 -29.10
C ARG A 166 6.29 3.40 -28.61
N CYS A 167 5.74 4.08 -27.60
CA CYS A 167 6.41 5.18 -26.90
C CYS A 167 6.21 5.10 -25.38
N THR A 168 7.35 5.28 -24.72
CA THR A 168 7.62 5.22 -23.29
C THR A 168 7.17 6.51 -22.59
N SER A 169 6.20 6.45 -21.68
CA SER A 169 6.10 7.27 -20.45
C SER A 169 4.67 7.22 -19.89
N GLY A 170 4.40 6.32 -18.96
CA GLY A 170 3.14 6.29 -18.23
C GLY A 170 3.17 7.28 -17.08
N ARG A 171 2.57 8.46 -17.22
CA ARG A 171 2.24 9.32 -16.07
C ARG A 171 1.06 10.29 -16.23
N GLU A 172 0.39 10.38 -17.38
CA GLU A 172 -0.68 11.40 -17.55
C GLU A 172 -2.11 10.87 -17.77
N THR A 173 -2.33 9.55 -17.84
CA THR A 173 -3.66 9.02 -18.22
C THR A 173 -4.68 8.88 -17.08
N PHE A 174 -4.32 9.18 -15.83
CA PHE A 174 -5.24 9.00 -14.69
C PHE A 174 -6.13 10.22 -14.38
N SER A 175 -5.74 11.43 -14.79
CA SER A 175 -6.47 12.67 -14.46
C SER A 175 -7.73 12.87 -15.31
N LEU A 176 -7.65 12.59 -16.62
CA LEU A 176 -8.73 12.88 -17.57
C LEU A 176 -9.95 11.97 -17.39
N PHE A 177 -9.76 10.74 -16.88
CA PHE A 177 -10.84 9.79 -16.69
C PHE A 177 -11.73 10.11 -15.47
N TYR A 178 -11.15 10.72 -14.43
CA TYR A 178 -11.89 11.11 -13.24
C TYR A 178 -12.69 12.40 -13.48
N GLU A 179 -12.12 13.34 -14.24
CA GLU A 179 -12.76 14.59 -14.69
C GLU A 179 -13.98 14.32 -15.61
N GLN A 180 -13.84 13.47 -16.64
CA GLN A 180 -14.96 13.17 -17.55
C GLN A 180 -16.13 12.46 -16.86
N ARG A 181 -15.84 11.61 -15.86
CA ARG A 181 -16.88 10.87 -15.13
C ARG A 181 -17.59 11.71 -14.06
N MET A 182 -16.93 12.73 -13.53
CA MET A 182 -17.56 13.74 -12.67
C MET A 182 -18.49 14.67 -13.48
N LEU A 183 -18.07 15.10 -14.68
CA LEU A 183 -18.88 15.97 -15.54
C LEU A 183 -20.16 15.29 -16.08
N ALA A 184 -20.09 13.98 -16.40
CA ALA A 184 -21.25 13.21 -16.82
C ALA A 184 -22.30 12.98 -15.70
N LYS A 185 -21.93 13.19 -14.44
CA LYS A 185 -22.85 13.13 -13.28
C LYS A 185 -23.51 14.47 -12.96
N LEU A 186 -22.89 15.58 -13.36
CA LEU A 186 -23.43 16.93 -13.19
C LEU A 186 -24.38 17.33 -14.32
N ALA A 187 -24.17 16.82 -15.53
CA ALA A 187 -25.09 16.98 -16.65
C ALA A 187 -26.16 15.87 -16.62
N GLY A 188 -27.26 16.09 -15.89
CA GLY A 188 -28.39 15.16 -15.84
C GLY A 188 -28.93 14.84 -17.25
N PHE A 189 -28.61 13.65 -17.76
CA PHE A 189 -28.99 13.22 -19.11
C PHE A 189 -30.25 12.35 -19.06
N GLN A 190 -31.37 12.95 -19.45
CA GLN A 190 -32.66 12.32 -19.75
C GLN A 190 -32.55 11.53 -21.06
N ARG A 191 -32.99 10.26 -21.10
CA ARG A 191 -33.02 9.46 -22.35
C ARG A 191 -34.17 9.94 -23.26
N PRO A 192 -33.96 10.11 -24.58
CA PRO A 192 -35.04 10.46 -25.51
C PRO A 192 -35.74 9.20 -26.08
N GLY A 193 -37.08 9.21 -25.93
CA GLY A 193 -38.13 8.79 -26.89
C GLY A 193 -38.07 7.44 -27.60
N ASP A 194 -39.03 6.56 -27.28
CA ASP A 194 -39.44 5.42 -28.10
C ASP A 194 -40.21 5.85 -29.36
N PRO A 195 -40.12 5.11 -30.49
CA PRO A 195 -40.88 5.41 -31.69
C PRO A 195 -42.36 4.98 -31.56
N THR A 196 -43.23 5.88 -32.03
CA THR A 196 -44.69 5.77 -32.19
C THR A 196 -45.11 4.54 -33.01
N SER A 197 -46.04 3.73 -32.49
CA SER A 197 -46.93 2.90 -33.30
C SER A 197 -48.16 3.73 -33.71
N SER A 198 -48.27 4.05 -34.98
CA SER A 198 -49.48 4.60 -35.60
C SER A 198 -50.58 3.54 -35.65
N GLY A 199 -51.79 3.93 -35.27
CA GLY A 199 -53.02 3.36 -35.81
C GLY A 199 -53.32 3.90 -37.21
#